data_AF-A0A830ZZ13-F1
#
_entry.id   AF-A0A830ZZ13-F1
#
_cell.length_a   1.000
_cell.length_b   1.000
_cell.length_c   1.000
_cell.angle_alpha   90.00
_cell.angle_beta   90.00
_cell.angle_gamma   90.00
#
_symmetry.space_group_name_H-M   'P 1'
#
loop_
_entity.id
_entity.type
_entity.pdbx_description
1 polymer ?
#
loop_
_entity_poly.entity_id
_entity_poly.type
_entity_poly.pdbx_seq_one_letter_code
_entity_poly.pdbx_strand_id
1 'polypeptide(L)'
;MSENVESACAFTVTADGLLRINDTLRSTSDEIFNPVGHVRDLSLTGVLKNTAVEEYLSLSNTLPEGCKDCVWNNVCHGGRLVNRFSQANRFNNKTVFCSSMRIFLSRGASHLMATGIDERTIMAIIQG
;
A
#
# COMPACT_ATOMS: atom_id res chain seq x y z
N MET A 1 8.47 16.81 8.54
CA MET A 1 7.32 16.88 7.63
C MET A 1 7.81 16.43 6.28
N SER A 2 7.88 15.11 6.05
CA SER A 2 8.07 14.61 4.69
C SER A 2 6.86 15.02 3.90
N GLU A 3 7.07 15.69 2.78
CA GLU A 3 6.05 15.89 1.76
C GLU A 3 5.29 14.57 1.62
N ASN A 4 3.98 14.61 1.88
CA ASN A 4 3.08 13.51 1.56
C ASN A 4 3.49 13.09 0.15
N VAL A 5 3.92 11.84 -0.02
CA VAL A 5 3.81 11.22 -1.34
C VAL A 5 2.31 11.27 -1.59
N GLU A 6 1.89 12.32 -2.27
CA GLU A 6 0.54 12.55 -2.74
C GLU A 6 0.08 11.20 -3.27
N SER A 7 -0.94 10.60 -2.63
CA SER A 7 -1.30 9.20 -2.79
C SER A 7 -1.39 8.87 -4.28
N ALA A 8 -0.30 8.34 -4.84
CA ALA A 8 -0.14 8.29 -6.27
C ALA A 8 -0.99 7.12 -6.76
N CYS A 9 -2.12 7.45 -7.39
CA CYS A 9 -3.02 6.44 -7.92
C CYS A 9 -2.48 5.94 -9.26
N ALA A 10 -2.10 4.66 -9.30
CA ALA A 10 -1.68 4.00 -10.53
C ALA A 10 -2.88 3.28 -11.17
N PHE A 11 -3.12 3.56 -12.44
CA PHE A 11 -4.11 2.88 -13.27
C PHE A 11 -3.44 2.06 -14.35
N THR A 12 -4.09 0.96 -14.74
CA THR A 12 -3.64 0.06 -15.80
C THR A 12 -4.60 0.15 -16.97
N VAL A 13 -4.11 0.49 -18.15
CA VAL A 13 -4.88 0.36 -19.41
C VAL A 13 -4.36 -0.85 -20.17
N THR A 14 -5.24 -1.82 -20.43
CA THR A 14 -4.89 -3.01 -21.21
C THR A 14 -5.11 -2.79 -22.71
N ALA A 15 -4.64 -3.73 -23.53
CA ALA A 15 -4.70 -3.62 -25.00
C ALA A 15 -6.14 -3.55 -25.57
N ASP A 16 -7.14 -4.01 -24.82
CA ASP A 16 -8.58 -3.87 -25.11
C ASP A 16 -9.14 -2.47 -24.79
N GLY A 17 -8.30 -1.55 -24.32
CA GLY A 17 -8.68 -0.19 -23.93
C GLY A 17 -9.39 -0.08 -22.59
N LEU A 18 -9.55 -1.18 -21.84
CA LEU A 18 -10.18 -1.18 -20.52
C LEU A 18 -9.20 -0.67 -19.44
N LEU A 19 -9.65 0.32 -18.69
CA LEU A 19 -8.96 0.86 -17.53
C LEU A 19 -9.30 0.00 -16.29
N ARG A 20 -8.27 -0.36 -15.53
CA ARG A 20 -8.33 -1.03 -14.24
C ARG A 20 -7.46 -0.28 -13.24
N ILE A 21 -7.56 -0.63 -11.96
CA ILE A 21 -6.63 -0.15 -10.95
C ILE A 21 -5.22 -0.75 -11.14
N ASN A 22 -4.35 -0.54 -10.16
CA ASN A 22 -2.97 -1.01 -10.11
C ASN A 22 -2.82 -2.50 -10.53
N ASP A 23 -1.94 -2.76 -11.51
CA ASP A 23 -1.73 -4.08 -12.11
C ASP A 23 -1.24 -5.15 -11.13
N THR A 24 -0.57 -4.73 -10.05
CA THR A 24 -0.12 -5.64 -9.00
C THR A 24 -1.26 -6.43 -8.37
N LEU A 25 -2.49 -5.88 -8.37
CA LEU A 25 -3.67 -6.53 -7.82
C LEU A 25 -4.30 -7.57 -8.76
N ARG A 26 -3.86 -7.69 -10.02
CA ARG A 26 -4.35 -8.72 -10.95
C ARG A 26 -4.23 -10.13 -10.38
N SER A 27 -3.17 -10.37 -9.61
CA SER A 27 -2.85 -11.68 -9.04
C SER A 27 -3.77 -12.11 -7.88
N THR A 28 -4.56 -11.19 -7.32
CA THR A 28 -5.49 -11.52 -6.23
C THR A 28 -6.77 -12.19 -6.74
N SER A 29 -7.10 -11.99 -8.03
CA SER A 29 -8.41 -12.36 -8.61
C SER A 29 -9.60 -11.79 -7.83
N ASP A 30 -9.39 -10.72 -7.06
CA ASP A 30 -10.42 -9.99 -6.35
C ASP A 30 -11.16 -9.05 -7.30
N GLU A 31 -12.44 -8.84 -7.05
CA GLU A 31 -13.31 -7.99 -7.87
C GLU A 31 -12.84 -6.54 -7.96
N ILE A 32 -12.01 -6.08 -7.03
CA ILE A 32 -11.40 -4.74 -7.06
C ILE A 32 -10.56 -4.52 -8.34
N PHE A 33 -10.06 -5.59 -8.98
CA PHE A 33 -9.33 -5.51 -10.25
C PHE A 33 -10.24 -5.56 -11.51
N ASN A 34 -11.56 -5.57 -11.34
CA ASN A 34 -12.47 -5.52 -12.48
C ASN A 34 -12.31 -4.22 -13.28
N PRO A 35 -12.66 -4.22 -14.59
CA PRO A 35 -12.64 -3.01 -15.41
C PRO A 35 -13.47 -1.88 -14.81
N VAL A 36 -12.88 -0.69 -14.72
CA VAL A 36 -13.57 0.56 -14.40
C VAL A 36 -14.42 1.02 -15.61
N GLY A 37 -13.91 0.79 -16.82
CA GLY A 37 -14.56 1.13 -18.08
C GLY A 37 -13.56 1.25 -19.22
N HIS A 38 -14.03 1.52 -20.44
CA HIS A 38 -13.15 1.73 -21.59
C HIS A 38 -12.64 3.19 -21.60
N VAL A 39 -11.33 3.39 -21.80
CA VAL A 39 -10.67 4.71 -21.68
C VAL A 39 -11.27 5.80 -22.57
N ARG A 40 -11.79 5.44 -23.74
CA ARG A 40 -12.47 6.36 -24.68
C ARG A 40 -13.76 6.99 -24.11
N ASP A 41 -14.41 6.32 -23.17
CA ASP A 41 -15.74 6.69 -22.64
C ASP A 41 -15.65 7.29 -21.23
N LEU A 42 -14.46 7.26 -20.62
CA LEU A 42 -14.23 7.68 -19.23
C LEU A 42 -13.71 9.12 -19.16
N SER A 43 -14.18 9.85 -18.16
CA SER A 43 -13.51 11.07 -17.67
C SER A 43 -12.70 10.74 -16.42
N LEU A 44 -11.61 11.47 -16.18
CA LEU A 44 -10.80 11.29 -14.97
C LEU A 44 -11.64 11.45 -13.70
N THR A 45 -12.52 12.45 -13.64
CA THR A 45 -13.44 12.66 -12.51
C THR A 45 -14.38 11.47 -12.32
N GLY A 46 -14.86 10.86 -13.41
CA GLY A 46 -15.68 9.65 -13.35
C GLY A 46 -14.90 8.45 -12.81
N VAL A 47 -13.63 8.30 -13.21
CA VAL A 47 -12.73 7.25 -12.71
C VAL A 47 -12.49 7.41 -11.20
N LEU A 48 -12.19 8.62 -10.74
CA LEU A 48 -11.89 8.87 -9.32
C LEU A 48 -13.10 8.68 -8.39
N LYS A 49 -14.32 8.72 -8.94
CA LYS A 49 -15.59 8.45 -8.22
C LYS A 49 -16.08 7.01 -8.39
N ASN A 50 -15.31 6.15 -9.07
CA ASN A 50 -15.67 4.76 -9.22
C ASN A 50 -15.43 4.01 -7.89
N THR A 51 -16.36 3.16 -7.50
CA THR A 51 -16.32 2.45 -6.21
C THR A 51 -15.07 1.60 -6.02
N ALA A 52 -14.58 0.92 -7.06
CA ALA A 52 -13.35 0.11 -6.96
C ALA A 52 -12.11 0.99 -6.78
N VAL A 53 -12.11 2.21 -7.35
CA VAL A 53 -11.04 3.18 -7.19
C VAL A 53 -11.07 3.79 -5.80
N GLU A 54 -12.24 4.18 -5.31
CA GLU A 54 -12.42 4.69 -3.95
C GLU A 54 -12.01 3.63 -2.90
N GLU A 55 -12.41 2.37 -3.09
CA GLU A 55 -11.99 1.26 -2.24
C GLU A 55 -10.47 1.06 -2.28
N TYR A 56 -9.86 1.05 -3.47
CA TYR A 56 -8.40 0.90 -3.63
C TYR A 56 -7.64 2.01 -2.89
N LEU A 57 -8.10 3.26 -3.01
CA LEU A 57 -7.50 4.40 -2.31
C LEU A 57 -7.70 4.28 -0.78
N SER A 58 -8.88 3.87 -0.33
CA SER A 58 -9.17 3.64 1.09
C SER A 58 -8.26 2.55 1.68
N LEU A 59 -8.13 1.42 0.99
CA LEU A 59 -7.27 0.30 1.39
C LEU A 59 -5.79 0.67 1.42
N SER A 60 -5.35 1.50 0.47
CA SER A 60 -3.96 1.97 0.39
C SER A 60 -3.60 2.92 1.54
N ASN A 61 -4.59 3.63 2.10
CA ASN A 61 -4.43 4.55 3.22
C ASN A 61 -4.78 3.93 4.58
N THR A 62 -5.15 2.64 4.64
CA THR A 62 -5.59 1.97 5.87
C THR A 62 -4.68 0.81 6.26
N LEU A 63 -4.22 0.81 7.51
CA LEU A 63 -3.47 -0.29 8.10
C LEU A 63 -4.38 -1.49 8.36
N PRO A 64 -3.92 -2.73 8.10
CA PRO A 64 -4.64 -3.91 8.54
C PRO A 64 -4.62 -4.01 10.07
N GLU A 65 -5.63 -4.64 10.66
CA GLU A 65 -5.84 -4.66 12.11
C GLU A 65 -4.60 -5.10 12.88
N GLY A 66 -3.98 -6.19 12.44
CA GLY A 66 -2.78 -6.75 13.07
C GLY A 66 -1.51 -5.88 12.97
N CYS A 67 -1.55 -4.74 12.28
CA CYS A 67 -0.42 -3.82 12.13
C CYS A 67 -0.55 -2.54 12.97
N LYS A 68 -1.72 -2.24 13.56
CA LYS A 68 -1.96 -0.97 14.26
C LYS A 68 -0.97 -0.72 15.39
N ASP A 69 -0.67 -1.75 16.18
CA ASP A 69 0.26 -1.65 17.34
C ASP A 69 1.72 -1.98 16.98
N CYS A 70 2.06 -2.11 15.69
CA CYS A 70 3.42 -2.40 15.28
C CYS A 70 4.28 -1.13 15.30
N VAL A 71 5.42 -1.17 15.99
CA VAL A 71 6.39 -0.06 16.00
C VAL A 71 6.85 0.38 14.60
N TRP A 72 6.80 -0.49 13.61
CA TRP A 72 7.21 -0.19 12.23
C TRP A 72 6.06 0.24 11.32
N ASN A 73 4.86 0.49 11.85
CA ASN A 73 3.66 0.76 11.04
C ASN A 73 3.81 2.00 10.15
N ASN A 74 4.44 3.08 10.63
CA ASN A 74 4.66 4.33 9.89
C ASN A 74 5.78 4.23 8.85
N VAL A 75 6.55 3.15 8.86
CA VAL A 75 7.60 2.90 7.86
C VAL A 75 7.10 1.88 6.83
N CYS A 76 6.58 0.75 7.31
CA CYS A 76 6.16 -0.38 6.47
C CYS A 76 4.75 -0.22 5.89
N HIS A 77 3.86 0.54 6.55
CA HIS A 77 2.46 0.73 6.17
C HIS A 77 1.67 -0.58 5.97
N GLY A 78 2.02 -1.64 6.72
CA GLY A 78 1.42 -2.97 6.58
C GLY A 78 1.85 -3.74 5.32
N GLY A 79 2.68 -3.16 4.47
CA GLY A 79 3.15 -3.71 3.20
C GLY A 79 2.14 -3.54 2.05
N ARG A 80 2.55 -3.95 0.84
CA ARG A 80 1.71 -3.83 -0.37
C ARG A 80 0.43 -4.67 -0.28
N LEU A 81 -0.68 -4.15 -0.80
CA LEU A 81 -1.99 -4.81 -0.80
C LEU A 81 -1.96 -6.22 -1.39
N VAL A 82 -1.26 -6.41 -2.51
CA VAL A 82 -1.09 -7.75 -3.13
C VAL A 82 -0.50 -8.78 -2.16
N ASN A 83 0.43 -8.37 -1.30
CA ASN A 83 1.08 -9.24 -0.32
C ASN A 83 0.25 -9.43 0.96
N ARG A 84 -0.84 -8.68 1.11
CA ARG A 84 -1.80 -8.76 2.22
C ARG A 84 -3.05 -9.56 1.83
N PHE A 85 -3.21 -9.94 0.57
CA PHE A 85 -4.42 -10.57 0.09
C PHE A 85 -4.53 -12.03 0.55
N SER A 86 -5.73 -12.41 1.01
CA SER A 86 -6.15 -13.80 1.15
C SER A 86 -7.65 -13.92 0.87
N GLN A 87 -8.12 -15.10 0.50
CA GLN A 87 -9.55 -15.34 0.24
C GLN A 87 -10.42 -15.15 1.50
N ALA A 88 -9.88 -15.45 2.69
CA ALA A 88 -10.65 -15.39 3.94
C ALA A 88 -10.88 -13.95 4.44
N ASN A 89 -9.88 -13.07 4.33
CA ASN A 89 -9.88 -11.75 4.95
C ASN A 89 -9.61 -10.60 3.96
N ARG A 90 -9.62 -10.89 2.65
CA ARG A 90 -9.22 -9.97 1.57
C ARG A 90 -7.91 -9.27 1.92
N PHE A 91 -7.93 -7.95 2.06
CA PHE A 91 -6.74 -7.12 2.31
C PHE A 91 -6.44 -6.85 3.78
N ASN A 92 -7.27 -7.32 4.72
CA ASN A 92 -7.08 -7.09 6.16
C ASN A 92 -6.12 -8.11 6.81
N ASN A 93 -5.00 -8.40 6.15
CA ASN A 93 -3.94 -9.24 6.69
C ASN A 93 -2.63 -8.47 6.77
N LYS A 94 -1.74 -8.95 7.63
CA LYS A 94 -0.32 -8.57 7.56
C LYS A 94 0.23 -9.02 6.20
N THR A 95 1.16 -8.24 5.64
CA THR A 95 1.96 -8.72 4.51
C THR A 95 2.65 -10.05 4.83
N VAL A 96 2.68 -10.97 3.87
CA VAL A 96 3.43 -12.23 3.97
C VAL A 96 4.93 -12.03 4.30
N PHE A 97 5.46 -10.84 4.05
CA PHE A 97 6.85 -10.47 4.36
C PHE A 97 7.04 -9.84 5.76
N CYS A 98 6.02 -9.85 6.62
CA CYS A 98 6.05 -9.11 7.90
C CYS A 98 7.27 -9.46 8.77
N SER A 99 7.58 -10.75 8.92
CA SER A 99 8.73 -11.21 9.71
C SER A 99 10.06 -10.73 9.15
N SER A 100 10.29 -10.89 7.84
CA SER A 100 11.52 -10.46 7.19
C SER A 100 11.68 -8.94 7.21
N MET A 101 10.59 -8.21 7.02
CA MET A 101 10.60 -6.75 7.03
C MET A 101 10.91 -6.19 8.42
N ARG A 102 10.40 -6.82 9.49
CA ARG A 102 10.78 -6.45 10.86
C ARG A 102 12.28 -6.64 11.10
N ILE A 103 12.85 -7.78 10.68
CA ILE A 103 14.29 -8.05 10.82
C ILE A 103 15.10 -7.01 10.05
N PHE A 104 14.72 -6.74 8.80
CA PHE A 104 15.40 -5.78 7.94
C PHE A 104 15.37 -4.37 8.54
N LEU A 105 14.20 -3.88 8.94
CA LEU A 105 14.05 -2.55 9.52
C LEU A 105 14.79 -2.39 10.85
N SER A 106 14.71 -3.40 11.74
CA SER A 106 15.47 -3.40 13.00
C SER A 106 16.98 -3.37 12.76
N ARG A 107 17.49 -4.15 11.80
CA ARG A 107 18.92 -4.13 11.45
C ARG A 107 19.33 -2.81 10.82
N GLY A 108 18.49 -2.25 9.94
CA GLY A 108 18.71 -0.94 9.34
C GLY A 108 18.83 0.15 10.39
N ALA A 109 17.87 0.23 11.32
CA ALA A 109 17.91 1.19 12.41
C ALA A 109 19.14 1.02 13.31
N SER A 110 19.48 -0.23 13.68
CA SER A 110 20.69 -0.52 14.45
C SER A 110 21.97 -0.09 13.73
N HIS A 111 22.05 -0.32 12.42
CA HIS A 111 23.19 0.10 11.62
C HIS A 111 23.31 1.63 11.55
N LEU A 112 22.21 2.34 11.33
CA LEU A 112 22.19 3.80 11.30
C LEU A 112 22.69 4.40 12.62
N MET A 113 22.23 3.88 13.75
CA MET A 113 22.73 4.27 15.08
C MET A 113 24.23 4.01 15.22
N ALA A 114 24.71 2.83 14.82
CA ALA A 114 26.12 2.47 14.89
C ALA A 114 27.02 3.37 14.02
N THR A 115 26.48 3.93 12.94
CA THR A 115 27.19 4.88 12.05
C THR A 115 27.10 6.34 12.50
N GLY A 116 26.46 6.64 13.63
CA GLY A 116 26.43 7.98 14.24
C GLY A 116 25.16 8.80 13.95
N ILE A 117 24.11 8.19 13.40
CA ILE A 117 22.80 8.84 13.32
C ILE A 117 22.14 8.83 14.70
N ASP A 118 21.70 10.00 15.17
CA ASP A 118 21.06 10.15 16.48
C ASP A 118 19.75 9.34 16.57
N GLU A 119 19.60 8.60 17.67
CA GLU A 119 18.43 7.75 17.91
C GLU A 119 17.12 8.53 17.83
N ARG A 120 17.09 9.79 18.28
CA ARG A 120 15.88 10.63 18.25
C ARG A 120 15.43 10.90 16.82
N THR A 121 16.36 11.03 15.88
CA THR A 121 16.04 11.19 14.46
C THR A 121 15.37 9.93 13.89
N ILE A 122 15.85 8.75 14.27
CA ILE A 122 15.29 7.47 13.83
C ILE A 122 13.90 7.26 14.47
N MET A 123 13.79 7.47 15.78
CA MET A 123 12.54 7.28 16.51
C MET A 123 11.45 8.26 16.07
N ALA A 124 11.80 9.50 15.70
CA ALA A 124 10.84 10.46 15.14
C ALA A 124 10.17 9.98 13.84
N ILE A 125 10.87 9.17 13.04
CA ILE A 125 10.32 8.58 11.79
C ILE A 125 9.49 7.31 12.11
N ILE A 126 9.91 6.54 13.11
CA ILE A 126 9.24 5.30 13.50
C ILE A 126 7.92 5.60 14.22
N GLN A 127 7.87 6.66 15.03
CA GLN A 127 6.73 7.01 15.89
C GLN A 127 5.84 8.14 15.36
N GLY A 128 6.32 8.92 14.38
CA GLY A 128 5.57 10.00 13.74
C GLY A 128 4.70 9.49 12.62
#